data_AF-A0A1I4DTZ3-F1
#
_entry.id   AF-A0A1I4DTZ3-F1
#
_cell.length_a   1.000
_cell.length_b   1.000
_cell.length_c   1.000
_cell.angle_alpha   90.00
_cell.angle_beta   90.00
_cell.angle_gamma   90.00
#
_symmetry.space_group_name_H-M   'P 1'
#
loop_
_entity.id
_entity.type
_entity.pdbx_description
1 polymer ?
#
loop_
_entity_poly.entity_id
_entity_poly.type
_entity_poly.pdbx_seq_one_letter_code
_entity_poly.pdbx_strand_id
1 'polypeptide(L)'
;MTDPQIIYVENANLYVLLVGNKIAQIQKCTVSRINPHAKHVDCLDVALDRTRVVEREPYFGSKSALCLDAADLTTFAAWLRDEIMPRASIKAFGKAMERMFSGSMHFRDVAAAAGRAAGVPGMKRAQGEELFYMDRAKASDPEGFAEMAAKYDPNGL
;
A
#
# COMPACT_ATOMS: atom_id res chain seq x y z
N MET A 1 -16.88 7.67 -15.14
CA MET A 1 -16.26 8.26 -13.93
C MET A 1 -16.58 7.33 -12.78
N THR A 2 -15.57 6.89 -12.04
CA THR A 2 -15.75 6.07 -10.85
C THR A 2 -15.90 6.99 -9.65
N ASP A 3 -16.95 6.80 -8.87
CA ASP A 3 -17.26 7.70 -7.75
C ASP A 3 -16.17 7.65 -6.66
N PRO A 4 -15.80 8.80 -6.07
CA PRO A 4 -14.88 8.83 -4.94
C PRO A 4 -15.44 8.06 -3.74
N GLN A 5 -14.60 7.26 -3.10
CA GLN A 5 -14.97 6.48 -1.92
C GLN A 5 -14.06 6.83 -0.74
N ILE A 6 -14.66 7.23 0.38
CA ILE A 6 -13.94 7.42 1.64
C ILE A 6 -13.99 6.11 2.41
N ILE A 7 -12.83 5.62 2.82
CA ILE A 7 -12.68 4.39 3.60
C ILE A 7 -12.07 4.76 4.94
N TYR A 8 -12.66 4.29 6.03
CA TYR A 8 -12.06 4.33 7.36
C TYR A 8 -11.47 2.97 7.69
N VAL A 9 -10.18 2.95 8.03
CA VAL A 9 -9.44 1.74 8.42
C VAL A 9 -9.23 1.75 9.93
N GLU A 10 -9.85 0.80 10.63
CA GLU A 10 -9.90 0.79 12.09
C GLU A 10 -8.53 0.52 12.74
N ASN A 11 -7.83 -0.55 12.33
CA ASN A 11 -6.55 -0.92 12.97
C ASN A 11 -5.46 0.15 12.86
N ALA A 12 -5.52 0.96 11.81
CA ALA A 12 -4.56 2.02 11.52
C ALA A 12 -5.08 3.41 11.91
N ASN A 13 -6.36 3.51 12.29
CA ASN A 13 -7.06 4.73 12.66
C ASN A 13 -6.83 5.86 11.63
N LEU A 14 -7.17 5.59 10.37
CA LEU A 14 -6.97 6.51 9.25
C LEU A 14 -8.12 6.46 8.23
N TYR A 15 -8.24 7.54 7.47
CA TYR A 15 -9.09 7.63 6.30
C TYR A 15 -8.25 7.52 5.03
N VAL A 16 -8.78 6.80 4.04
CA VAL A 16 -8.24 6.71 2.68
C VAL A 16 -9.34 7.15 1.72
N LEU A 17 -9.03 8.12 0.86
CA LEU A 17 -9.87 8.50 -0.27
C LEU A 17 -9.41 7.69 -1.49
N LEU A 18 -10.31 6.89 -2.05
CA LEU A 18 -10.10 6.23 -3.32
C LEU A 18 -10.82 6.98 -4.45
N VAL A 19 -10.14 7.15 -5.58
CA VAL A 19 -10.73 7.62 -6.83
C VAL A 19 -10.38 6.60 -7.91
N GLY A 20 -11.38 5.91 -8.45
CA GLY A 20 -11.15 4.86 -9.45
C GLY A 20 -10.28 3.70 -8.96
N ASN A 21 -10.45 3.28 -7.70
CA ASN A 21 -9.64 2.25 -7.04
C ASN A 21 -8.14 2.60 -6.91
N LYS A 22 -7.80 3.89 -6.86
CA LYS A 22 -6.45 4.36 -6.52
C LYS A 22 -6.50 5.30 -5.33
N ILE A 23 -5.48 5.29 -4.49
CA ILE A 23 -5.35 6.23 -3.38
C ILE A 23 -5.17 7.65 -3.95
N ALA A 24 -6.10 8.52 -3.62
CA ALA A 24 -6.00 9.96 -3.90
C ALA A 24 -5.53 10.75 -2.67
N GLN A 25 -5.89 10.30 -1.46
CA GLN A 25 -5.50 10.96 -0.22
C GLN A 25 -5.51 9.99 0.96
N ILE A 26 -4.60 10.19 1.91
CA ILE A 26 -4.57 9.50 3.20
C ILE A 26 -4.54 10.53 4.32
N GLN A 27 -5.33 10.33 5.35
CA GLN A 27 -5.40 11.22 6.51
C GLN A 27 -5.52 10.41 7.81
N LYS A 28 -4.72 10.74 8.83
CA LYS A 28 -4.97 10.18 10.17
C LYS A 28 -6.32 10.63 10.72
N CYS A 29 -7.06 9.70 11.30
CA CYS A 29 -8.27 10.05 12.03
C CYS A 29 -7.88 10.62 13.40
N THR A 30 -8.18 11.91 13.61
CA THR A 30 -7.91 12.64 14.86
C THR A 30 -9.19 12.93 15.66
N VAL A 31 -10.35 12.53 15.15
CA VAL A 31 -11.67 12.82 15.70
C VAL A 31 -12.30 11.55 16.29
N SER A 32 -13.09 11.71 17.35
CA SER A 32 -13.75 10.58 18.03
C SER A 32 -14.99 10.05 17.32
N ARG A 33 -15.57 10.83 16.39
CA ARG A 33 -16.73 10.43 15.60
C ARG A 33 -16.29 10.13 14.18
N ILE A 34 -16.51 8.89 13.75
CA ILE A 34 -16.17 8.45 12.40
C ILE A 34 -17.21 9.02 11.42
N ASN A 35 -16.75 9.45 10.24
CA ASN A 35 -17.63 9.97 9.20
C ASN A 35 -18.68 8.89 8.82
N PRO A 36 -19.99 9.16 8.97
CA PRO A 36 -21.04 8.17 8.72
C PRO A 36 -21.15 7.76 7.24
N HIS A 37 -20.52 8.50 6.33
CA HIS A 37 -20.48 8.19 4.90
C HIS A 37 -19.22 7.41 4.49
N ALA A 38 -18.27 7.17 5.41
CA ALA A 38 -17.10 6.36 5.11
C ALA A 38 -17.48 4.87 5.11
N LYS A 39 -16.93 4.08 4.19
CA LYS A 39 -16.96 2.62 4.29
C LYS A 39 -15.97 2.20 5.38
N HIS A 40 -16.43 1.44 6.36
CA HIS A 40 -15.56 0.93 7.42
C HIS A 40 -14.92 -0.39 7.00
N VAL A 41 -13.62 -0.52 7.27
CA VAL A 41 -12.89 -1.79 7.17
C VAL A 41 -12.05 -2.00 8.43
N ASP A 42 -11.84 -3.26 8.80
CA ASP A 42 -11.14 -3.61 10.03
C ASP A 42 -9.63 -3.35 9.90
N CYS A 43 -9.04 -3.64 8.73
CA CYS A 43 -7.59 -3.53 8.55
C CYS A 43 -7.11 -3.16 7.13
N LEU A 44 -5.81 -2.88 7.03
CA LEU A 44 -5.08 -2.85 5.76
C LEU A 44 -4.56 -4.25 5.41
N ASP A 45 -4.55 -4.56 4.12
CA ASP A 45 -3.91 -5.73 3.54
C ASP A 45 -3.26 -5.33 2.20
N VAL A 46 -2.54 -6.24 1.55
CA VAL A 46 -2.02 -6.06 0.19
C VAL A 46 -2.62 -7.08 -0.76
N ALA A 47 -2.67 -6.73 -2.03
CA ALA A 47 -3.11 -7.63 -3.08
C ALA A 47 -2.17 -7.56 -4.30
N LEU A 48 -2.22 -8.62 -5.11
CA LEU A 48 -1.48 -8.71 -6.37
C LEU A 48 -2.21 -8.03 -7.53
N ASP A 49 -3.51 -7.81 -7.34
CA ASP A 49 -4.43 -7.14 -8.23
C ASP A 49 -4.89 -5.82 -7.61
N ARG A 50 -5.65 -5.04 -8.38
CA ARG A 50 -6.04 -3.67 -8.06
C ARG A 50 -6.53 -3.47 -6.62
N THR A 51 -6.23 -2.30 -6.08
CA THR A 51 -6.73 -1.87 -4.78
C THR A 51 -8.24 -2.01 -4.68
N ARG A 52 -8.72 -2.58 -3.58
CA ARG A 52 -10.15 -2.84 -3.38
C ARG A 52 -10.46 -3.04 -1.90
N VAL A 53 -11.75 -2.90 -1.58
CA VAL A 53 -12.28 -3.35 -0.31
C VAL A 53 -12.69 -4.82 -0.43
N VAL A 54 -12.15 -5.65 0.44
CA VAL A 54 -12.60 -7.03 0.68
C VAL A 54 -13.52 -7.00 1.90
N GLU A 55 -14.76 -7.43 1.70
CA GLU A 55 -15.74 -7.49 2.78
C GLU A 55 -15.52 -8.70 3.67
N ARG A 56 -16.07 -8.62 4.88
CA ARG A 56 -15.97 -9.68 5.85
C ARG A 56 -16.74 -10.93 5.37
N GLU A 57 -16.06 -12.07 5.28
CA GLU A 57 -16.69 -13.37 5.04
C GLU A 57 -17.46 -13.88 6.28
N PRO A 58 -18.44 -14.79 6.14
CA PRO A 58 -19.30 -15.24 7.26
C PRO A 58 -18.60 -16.12 8.31
N TYR A 59 -17.31 -16.42 8.15
CA TYR A 59 -16.57 -17.29 9.07
C TYR A 59 -16.05 -16.54 10.30
N PHE A 60 -15.92 -17.25 11.43
CA PHE A 60 -15.41 -16.66 12.67
C PHE A 60 -13.94 -16.23 12.51
N GLY A 61 -13.63 -14.97 12.87
CA GLY A 61 -12.28 -14.39 12.75
C GLY A 61 -11.96 -13.70 11.43
N SER A 62 -12.87 -13.71 10.45
CA SER A 62 -12.74 -12.93 9.22
C SER A 62 -12.72 -11.42 9.51
N LYS A 63 -11.88 -10.69 8.77
CA LYS A 63 -11.77 -9.23 8.83
C LYS A 63 -12.02 -8.66 7.44
N SER A 64 -12.79 -7.60 7.38
CA SER A 64 -12.84 -6.73 6.20
C SER A 64 -11.53 -5.97 6.06
N ALA A 65 -11.06 -5.79 4.82
CA ALA A 65 -9.79 -5.17 4.56
C ALA A 65 -9.86 -4.18 3.38
N LEU A 66 -9.06 -3.12 3.46
CA LEU A 66 -8.63 -2.38 2.28
C LEU A 66 -7.33 -3.01 1.80
N CYS A 67 -7.42 -3.78 0.71
CA CYS A 67 -6.27 -4.40 0.07
C CYS A 67 -5.64 -3.39 -0.89
N LEU A 68 -4.38 -3.06 -0.71
CA LEU A 68 -3.61 -2.17 -1.58
C LEU A 68 -2.82 -2.98 -2.60
N ASP A 69 -2.84 -2.55 -3.86
CA ASP A 69 -1.88 -3.04 -4.84
C ASP A 69 -0.47 -2.45 -4.60
N ALA A 70 0.50 -2.83 -5.44
CA ALA A 70 1.88 -2.38 -5.29
C ALA A 70 2.06 -0.86 -5.44
N ALA A 71 1.28 -0.22 -6.33
CA ALA A 71 1.34 1.22 -6.55
C ALA A 71 0.77 1.98 -5.35
N ASP A 72 -0.42 1.59 -4.89
CA ASP A 72 -1.03 2.21 -3.72
C ASP A 72 -0.29 1.90 -2.42
N LEU A 73 0.37 0.74 -2.32
CA LEU A 73 1.30 0.46 -1.23
C LEU A 73 2.50 1.43 -1.24
N THR A 74 3.00 1.79 -2.42
CA THR A 74 4.07 2.78 -2.56
C THR A 74 3.61 4.18 -2.17
N THR A 75 2.40 4.57 -2.60
CA THR A 75 1.75 5.82 -2.18
C THR A 75 1.56 5.88 -0.66
N PHE A 76 1.10 4.78 -0.05
CA PHE A 76 0.95 4.67 1.39
C PHE A 76 2.29 4.77 2.12
N ALA A 77 3.33 4.09 1.60
CA ALA A 77 4.67 4.14 2.16
C ALA A 77 5.26 5.56 2.14
N ALA A 78 5.07 6.29 1.03
CA ALA A 78 5.48 7.69 0.90
C ALA A 78 4.75 8.59 1.92
N TRP A 79 3.42 8.48 2.02
CA TRP A 79 2.64 9.21 3.02
C TRP A 79 3.10 8.92 4.45
N LEU A 80 3.29 7.64 4.81
CA LEU A 80 3.75 7.27 6.15
C LEU A 80 5.14 7.85 6.42
N ARG A 81 6.01 7.85 5.41
CA ARG A 81 7.36 8.40 5.51
C ARG A 81 7.34 9.90 5.71
N ASP A 82 6.62 10.63 4.88
CA ASP A 82 6.72 12.09 4.80
C ASP A 82 5.87 12.79 5.85
N GLU A 83 4.63 12.34 6.03
CA GLU A 83 3.65 13.02 6.89
C GLU A 83 3.68 12.52 8.34
N ILE A 84 3.95 11.23 8.55
CA ILE A 84 3.84 10.61 9.88
C ILE A 84 5.20 10.37 10.51
N MET A 85 6.22 10.02 9.71
CA MET A 85 7.52 9.57 10.20
C MET A 85 8.72 10.23 9.49
N PRO A 86 8.75 11.57 9.28
CA PRO A 86 9.73 12.25 8.42
C PRO A 86 11.19 12.04 8.83
N ARG A 87 11.42 11.78 10.13
CA ARG A 87 12.76 11.61 10.71
C ARG A 87 13.05 10.18 11.18
N ALA A 88 12.19 9.23 10.86
CA ALA A 88 12.40 7.84 11.30
C ALA A 88 13.64 7.23 10.64
N SER A 89 14.29 6.30 11.33
CA SER A 89 15.28 5.43 10.68
C SER A 89 14.56 4.45 9.74
N ILE A 90 15.29 3.89 8.76
CA ILE A 90 14.76 2.85 7.86
C ILE A 90 14.18 1.69 8.66
N LYS A 91 14.85 1.26 9.74
CA LYS A 91 14.39 0.20 10.64
C LYS A 91 13.07 0.55 11.33
N ALA A 92 12.94 1.78 11.85
CA ALA A 92 11.72 2.22 12.50
C ALA A 92 10.56 2.36 11.52
N PHE A 93 10.83 2.84 10.30
CA PHE A 93 9.86 2.92 9.22
C PHE A 93 9.36 1.53 8.80
N GLY A 94 10.27 0.58 8.55
CA GLY A 94 9.92 -0.80 8.19
C GLY A 94 9.05 -1.49 9.25
N LYS A 95 9.40 -1.32 10.54
CA LYS A 95 8.58 -1.85 11.65
C LYS A 95 7.19 -1.21 11.71
N ALA A 96 7.08 0.09 11.40
CA ALA A 96 5.79 0.76 11.37
C ALA A 96 4.92 0.26 10.20
N MET A 97 5.51 0.10 9.02
CA MET A 97 4.84 -0.52 7.87
C MET A 97 4.34 -1.93 8.21
N GLU A 98 5.21 -2.82 8.71
CA GLU A 98 4.79 -4.19 9.11
C GLU A 98 3.67 -4.19 10.15
N ARG A 99 3.64 -3.22 11.07
CA ARG A 99 2.57 -3.10 12.08
C ARG A 99 1.22 -2.75 11.44
N MET A 100 1.22 -1.83 10.47
CA MET A 100 -0.01 -1.41 9.77
C MET A 100 -0.65 -2.58 9.00
N PHE A 101 0.17 -3.50 8.48
CA PHE A 101 -0.24 -4.68 7.70
C PHE A 101 -0.05 -6.00 8.46
N SER A 102 -0.15 -5.99 9.80
CA SER A 102 0.22 -7.12 10.68
C SER A 102 -0.58 -8.42 10.49
N GLY A 103 -1.65 -8.42 9.69
CA GLY A 103 -2.41 -9.63 9.31
C GLY A 103 -2.19 -10.07 7.86
N SER A 104 -1.37 -9.35 7.09
CA SER A 104 -1.19 -9.59 5.67
C SER A 104 -0.11 -10.62 5.41
N MET A 105 -0.50 -11.78 4.87
CA MET A 105 0.43 -12.86 4.53
C MET A 105 1.37 -12.47 3.39
N HIS A 106 0.90 -11.66 2.44
CA HIS A 106 1.63 -11.31 1.22
C HIS A 106 2.38 -9.97 1.33
N PHE A 107 2.30 -9.28 2.48
CA PHE A 107 2.88 -7.94 2.64
C PHE A 107 4.35 -7.87 2.23
N ARG A 108 5.17 -8.82 2.69
CA ARG A 108 6.61 -8.82 2.39
C ARG A 108 6.89 -9.02 0.90
N ASP A 109 6.16 -9.90 0.25
CA ASP A 109 6.36 -10.21 -1.17
C ASP A 109 5.94 -9.02 -2.04
N VAL A 110 4.78 -8.41 -1.76
CA VAL A 110 4.30 -7.23 -2.48
C VAL A 110 5.20 -6.03 -2.23
N ALA A 111 5.63 -5.79 -0.98
CA ALA A 111 6.54 -4.70 -0.66
C ALA A 111 7.91 -4.87 -1.34
N ALA A 112 8.45 -6.10 -1.36
CA ALA A 112 9.70 -6.39 -2.06
C ALA A 112 9.54 -6.24 -3.59
N ALA A 113 8.41 -6.69 -4.15
CA ALA A 113 8.11 -6.52 -5.57
C ALA A 113 7.98 -5.05 -5.96
N ALA A 114 7.27 -4.25 -5.18
CA ALA A 114 7.15 -2.80 -5.38
C ALA A 114 8.52 -2.11 -5.30
N GLY A 115 9.33 -2.43 -4.29
CA GLY A 115 10.67 -1.85 -4.15
C GLY A 115 11.62 -2.23 -5.28
N ARG A 116 11.56 -3.47 -5.78
CA ARG A 116 12.32 -3.90 -6.97
C ARG A 116 11.82 -3.24 -8.25
N ALA A 117 10.50 -3.14 -8.43
CA ALA A 117 9.89 -2.48 -9.57
C ALA A 117 10.26 -0.99 -9.62
N ALA A 118 10.31 -0.33 -8.46
CA ALA A 118 10.75 1.05 -8.31
C ALA A 118 12.27 1.23 -8.41
N GLY A 119 13.08 0.16 -8.51
CA GLY A 119 14.53 0.28 -8.62
C GLY A 119 15.22 0.76 -7.33
N VAL A 120 14.66 0.47 -6.15
CA VAL A 120 15.25 0.92 -4.88
C VAL A 120 16.67 0.35 -4.71
N PRO A 121 17.69 1.20 -4.43
CA PRO A 121 19.08 0.75 -4.33
C PRO A 121 19.28 -0.33 -3.25
N GLY A 122 20.10 -1.33 -3.57
CA GLY A 122 20.42 -2.44 -2.66
C GLY A 122 19.39 -3.58 -2.64
N MET A 123 18.30 -3.47 -3.39
CA MET A 123 17.38 -4.60 -3.63
C MET A 123 18.06 -5.68 -4.49
N LYS A 124 17.93 -6.94 -4.07
CA LYS A 124 18.38 -8.08 -4.90
C LYS A 124 17.53 -8.16 -6.17
N ARG A 125 18.19 -8.51 -7.29
CA ARG A 125 17.52 -8.82 -8.55
C ARG A 125 16.50 -9.94 -8.34
N ALA A 126 15.30 -9.76 -8.87
CA ALA A 126 14.23 -10.75 -8.82
C ALA A 126 14.64 -12.03 -9.57
N GLN A 127 14.30 -13.19 -9.01
CA GLN A 127 14.47 -14.50 -9.65
C GLN A 127 13.24 -15.39 -9.42
N GLY A 128 12.92 -16.25 -10.39
CA GLY A 128 11.79 -17.20 -10.28
C GLY A 128 10.45 -16.49 -10.09
N GLU A 129 9.69 -16.88 -9.05
CA GLU A 129 8.39 -16.28 -8.72
C GLU A 129 8.46 -14.78 -8.40
N GLU A 130 9.62 -14.28 -7.95
CA GLU A 130 9.79 -12.86 -7.65
C GLU A 130 9.64 -11.98 -8.91
N LEU A 131 9.96 -12.53 -10.09
CA LEU A 131 9.77 -11.82 -11.36
C LEU A 131 8.28 -11.65 -11.64
N PHE A 132 7.47 -12.68 -11.40
CA PHE A 132 6.02 -12.61 -11.56
C PHE A 132 5.41 -11.52 -10.67
N TYR A 133 5.82 -11.43 -9.39
CA TYR A 133 5.34 -10.38 -8.49
C TYR A 133 5.82 -8.98 -8.91
N MET A 134 7.08 -8.85 -9.36
CA MET A 134 7.62 -7.58 -9.84
C MET A 134 6.90 -7.10 -11.12
N ASP A 135 6.61 -7.99 -12.06
CA ASP A 135 5.88 -7.65 -13.28
C ASP A 135 4.44 -7.24 -12.99
N ARG A 136 3.78 -7.90 -12.02
CA ARG A 136 2.48 -7.47 -11.50
C ARG A 136 2.54 -6.08 -10.86
N ALA A 137 3.58 -5.80 -10.08
CA ALA A 137 3.78 -4.48 -9.50
C ALA A 137 3.92 -3.41 -10.60
N LYS A 138 4.77 -3.63 -11.61
CA LYS A 138 4.91 -2.73 -12.76
C LYS A 138 3.58 -2.54 -13.51
N ALA A 139 2.80 -3.60 -13.68
CA ALA A 139 1.51 -3.53 -14.38
C ALA A 139 0.45 -2.69 -13.63
N SER A 140 0.58 -2.49 -12.32
CA SER A 140 -0.34 -1.66 -11.53
C SER A 140 -0.19 -0.16 -11.82
N ASP A 141 1.04 0.30 -12.10
CA ASP A 141 1.34 1.66 -12.51
C ASP A 141 2.64 1.72 -13.36
N PRO A 142 2.57 1.37 -14.66
CA PRO A 142 3.76 1.24 -15.50
C PRO A 142 4.57 2.53 -15.58
N GLU A 143 3.89 3.67 -15.70
CA GLU A 143 4.51 4.98 -15.81
C GLU A 143 5.11 5.41 -14.46
N GLY A 144 4.35 5.30 -13.36
CA GLY A 144 4.84 5.67 -12.03
C GLY A 144 6.05 4.86 -11.58
N PHE A 145 6.07 3.54 -11.84
CA PHE A 145 7.24 2.71 -11.53
C PHE A 145 8.43 2.99 -12.45
N ALA A 146 8.21 3.31 -13.73
CA ALA A 146 9.29 3.72 -14.62
C ALA A 146 9.93 5.05 -14.16
N GLU A 147 9.12 6.03 -13.75
CA GLU A 147 9.62 7.28 -13.17
C GLU A 147 10.39 7.07 -11.88
N MET A 148 9.91 6.20 -10.99
CA MET A 148 10.62 5.86 -9.75
C MET A 148 11.96 5.17 -10.03
N ALA A 149 11.98 4.20 -10.95
CA ALA A 149 13.21 3.51 -11.34
C ALA A 149 14.23 4.49 -11.93
N ALA A 150 13.81 5.41 -12.80
CA ALA A 150 14.68 6.44 -13.36
C ALA A 150 15.24 7.41 -12.30
N LYS A 151 14.51 7.66 -11.19
CA LYS A 151 15.01 8.50 -10.09
C LYS A 151 16.13 7.81 -9.30
N TYR A 152 16.05 6.49 -9.12
CA TYR A 152 17.03 5.74 -8.33
C TYR A 152 18.21 5.22 -9.13
N ASP A 153 18.05 5.05 -10.45
CA ASP A 153 19.12 4.76 -11.39
C ASP A 153 18.97 5.63 -12.65
N PRO A 154 19.35 6.92 -12.58
CA PRO A 154 19.23 7.85 -13.71
C PRO A 154 20.18 7.51 -14.87
N ASN A 155 21.13 6.59 -14.68
CA ASN A 155 22.15 6.24 -15.68
C ASN A 155 22.01 4.80 -16.23
N GLY A 156 21.11 3.97 -15.69
CA GLY A 156 20.79 2.65 -16.21
C GLY A 156 21.94 1.63 -16.10
N LEU A 157 22.75 1.69 -15.04
CA LEU A 157 23.96 0.87 -14.85
C LEU A 157 23.72 -0.38 -13.98
#